data_AF-A0A520B6E6-F1
#
_entry.id   AF-A0A520B6E6-F1
#
_cell.length_a   1.000
_cell.length_b   1.000
_cell.length_c   1.000
_cell.angle_alpha   90.00
_cell.angle_beta   90.00
_cell.angle_gamma   90.00
#
_symmetry.space_group_name_H-M   'P 1'
#
loop_
_entity.id
_entity.type
_entity.pdbx_description
1 polymer ?
#
loop_
_entity_poly.entity_id
_entity_poly.type
_entity_poly.pdbx_seq_one_letter_code
_entity_poly.pdbx_strand_id
1 'polypeptide(L)'
;MRLAERNESDRAQRFRLEAETRRAAHQNTLAELADIVDNIGAVTRQTSMLALNASIEAARAGEQGNSFAVVANEVKALSARIKDATVQASTVLNLGQRSFGV
;
A
#
# COMPACT_ATOMS: atom_id res chain seq x y z
N MET A 1 9.49 48.27 21.40
CA MET A 1 9.98 46.93 21.82
C MET A 1 8.87 45.89 21.79
N ARG A 2 7.79 46.02 22.58
CA ARG A 2 6.67 45.04 22.64
C ARG A 2 5.98 44.69 21.31
N LEU A 3 5.91 45.62 20.34
CA LEU A 3 5.28 45.36 19.04
C LEU A 3 6.13 44.44 18.14
N ALA A 4 7.45 44.53 18.24
CA ALA A 4 8.38 43.68 17.49
C ALA A 4 8.36 42.24 18.03
N GLU A 5 8.34 42.09 19.36
CA GLU A 5 8.17 40.79 20.03
C GLU A 5 6.84 40.12 19.67
N ARG A 6 5.75 40.90 19.58
CA ARG A 6 4.43 40.40 19.12
C ARG A 6 4.48 39.90 17.69
N ASN A 7 5.07 40.67 16.77
CA ASN A 7 5.21 40.29 15.37
C ASN A 7 6.09 39.05 15.18
N GLU A 8 7.13 38.89 15.99
CA GLU A 8 8.01 37.73 15.97
C GLU A 8 7.29 36.47 16.49
N SER A 9 6.57 36.59 17.60
CA SER A 9 5.71 35.53 18.13
C SER A 9 4.64 35.09 17.12
N ASP A 10 3.98 36.04 16.45
CA ASP A 10 2.94 35.75 15.46
C ASP A 10 3.52 35.00 14.24
N ARG A 11 4.73 35.38 13.79
CA ARG A 11 5.42 34.68 12.68
C ARG A 11 5.82 33.27 13.09
N ALA A 12 6.34 33.08 14.29
CA ALA A 12 6.68 31.77 14.82
C ALA A 12 5.45 30.86 14.96
N GLN A 13 4.33 31.40 15.44
CA GLN A 13 3.07 30.66 15.53
C GLN A 13 2.53 30.25 14.15
N ARG A 14 2.55 31.15 13.16
CA ARG A 14 2.11 30.82 11.80
C ARG A 14 2.96 29.73 11.16
N PHE A 15 4.27 29.81 11.31
CA PHE A 15 5.17 28.78 10.79
C PHE A 15 4.90 27.40 11.41
N ARG A 16 4.64 27.36 12.73
CA ARG A 16 4.28 26.11 13.43
C ARG A 16 2.95 25.55 12.93
N LEU A 17 1.91 26.38 12.81
CA LEU A 17 0.61 25.97 12.31
C LEU A 17 0.71 25.41 10.88
N GLU A 18 1.46 26.07 10.00
CA GLU A 18 1.67 25.58 8.64
C GLU A 18 2.43 24.25 8.59
N ALA A 19 3.40 24.04 9.50
CA ALA A 19 4.12 22.79 9.62
C ALA A 19 3.22 21.66 10.14
N GLU A 20 2.35 21.97 11.11
CA GLU A 20 1.34 21.04 11.64
C GLU A 20 0.32 20.64 10.57
N THR A 21 -0.22 21.60 9.82
CA THR A 21 -1.15 21.32 8.71
C THR A 21 -0.49 20.47 7.62
N ARG A 22 0.76 20.78 7.25
CA ARG A 22 1.51 19.96 6.28
C ARG A 22 1.76 18.54 6.78
N ARG A 23 2.10 18.38 8.06
CA ARG A 23 2.25 17.05 8.68
C ARG A 23 0.94 16.27 8.68
N ALA A 24 -0.16 16.89 9.08
CA ALA A 24 -1.47 16.26 9.09
C ALA A 24 -1.90 15.81 7.68
N ALA A 25 -1.70 16.67 6.67
CA ALA A 25 -1.97 16.32 5.28
C ALA A 25 -1.13 15.12 4.82
N HIS A 26 0.16 15.10 5.16
CA HIS A 26 1.05 13.99 4.82
C HIS A 26 0.64 12.69 5.52
N GLN A 27 0.25 12.74 6.80
CA GLN A 27 -0.24 11.58 7.54
C GLN A 27 -1.51 11.00 6.91
N ASN A 28 -2.45 11.86 6.49
CA ASN A 28 -3.66 11.41 5.79
C ASN A 28 -3.32 10.72 4.46
N THR A 29 -2.40 11.27 3.67
CA THR A 29 -1.94 10.64 2.42
C THR A 29 -1.31 9.26 2.69
N LEU A 30 -0.49 9.11 3.73
CA LEU A 30 0.10 7.82 4.08
C LEU A 30 -0.94 6.80 4.52
N ALA A 31 -1.99 7.22 5.24
CA ALA A 31 -3.10 6.36 5.63
C ALA A 31 -3.90 5.88 4.40
N GLU A 32 -4.25 6.78 3.48
CA GLU A 32 -4.94 6.42 2.24
C GLU A 32 -4.12 5.44 1.37
N LEU A 33 -2.80 5.66 1.30
CA LEU A 33 -1.90 4.73 0.60
C LEU A 33 -1.85 3.36 1.28
N ALA A 34 -1.88 3.29 2.61
CA ALA A 34 -1.93 2.02 3.33
C ALA A 34 -3.21 1.23 2.99
N ASP A 35 -4.36 1.91 2.98
CA ASP A 35 -5.64 1.28 2.60
C ASP A 35 -5.63 0.75 1.16
N ILE A 36 -5.03 1.49 0.21
CA ILE A 36 -4.87 1.04 -1.18
C ILE A 36 -3.98 -0.21 -1.25
N VAL A 37 -2.86 -0.22 -0.54
CA VAL A 37 -1.92 -1.36 -0.51
C VAL A 37 -2.60 -2.60 0.09
N ASP A 38 -3.39 -2.44 1.15
CA ASP A 38 -4.15 -3.54 1.74
C ASP A 38 -5.20 -4.11 0.79
N ASN A 39 -5.91 -3.23 0.07
CA ASN A 39 -6.86 -3.63 -0.97
C ASN A 39 -6.18 -4.40 -2.11
N ILE A 40 -5.01 -3.95 -2.58
CA ILE A 40 -4.22 -4.69 -3.58
C ILE A 40 -3.84 -6.07 -3.04
N GLY A 41 -3.43 -6.16 -1.77
CA GLY A 41 -3.15 -7.43 -1.10
C GLY A 41 -4.36 -8.36 -1.07
N ALA A 42 -5.56 -7.84 -0.82
CA ALA A 42 -6.81 -8.61 -0.83
C ALA A 42 -7.14 -9.15 -2.23
N VAL A 43 -7.10 -8.29 -3.26
CA VAL A 43 -7.32 -8.70 -4.65
C VAL A 43 -6.30 -9.77 -5.07
N THR A 44 -5.04 -9.57 -4.73
CA THR A 44 -3.96 -10.52 -5.06
C THR A 44 -4.18 -11.90 -4.44
N ARG A 45 -4.66 -11.96 -3.19
CA ARG A 45 -5.04 -13.23 -2.54
C ARG A 45 -6.20 -13.90 -3.27
N GLN A 46 -7.22 -13.14 -3.66
CA GLN A 46 -8.36 -13.67 -4.40
C GLN A 46 -7.94 -14.18 -5.78
N THR A 47 -7.10 -13.44 -6.51
CA THR A 47 -6.53 -13.86 -7.81
C THR A 47 -5.70 -15.13 -7.66
N SER A 48 -4.89 -15.24 -6.61
CA SER A 48 -4.12 -16.46 -6.33
C SER A 48 -5.02 -17.66 -6.04
N MET A 49 -6.16 -17.47 -5.38
CA MET A 49 -7.14 -18.52 -5.13
C MET A 49 -7.88 -18.94 -6.41
N LEU A 50 -8.25 -17.98 -7.26
CA LEU A 50 -8.84 -18.28 -8.57
C LEU A 50 -7.87 -19.06 -9.46
N ALA A 51 -6.59 -18.68 -9.47
CA ALA A 51 -5.55 -19.41 -10.18
C ALA A 51 -5.39 -20.84 -9.66
N LEU A 52 -5.41 -21.04 -8.34
CA LEU A 52 -5.38 -22.37 -7.74
C LEU A 52 -6.58 -23.22 -8.19
N ASN A 53 -7.79 -22.67 -8.16
CA ASN A 53 -8.99 -23.38 -8.62
C ASN A 53 -8.88 -23.74 -10.10
N ALA A 54 -8.36 -22.83 -10.93
CA ALA A 54 -8.11 -23.09 -12.35
C ALA A 54 -7.06 -24.20 -12.55
N SER A 55 -5.98 -24.24 -11.76
CA SER A 55 -5.00 -25.33 -11.80
C SER A 55 -5.62 -26.68 -11.43
N ILE A 56 -6.51 -26.72 -10.44
CA ILE A 56 -7.23 -27.94 -10.03
C ILE A 56 -8.15 -28.43 -11.16
N GLU A 57 -8.93 -27.54 -11.75
CA GLU A 57 -9.85 -27.91 -12.83
C GLU A 57 -9.10 -28.32 -14.10
N ALA A 58 -7.96 -27.67 -14.39
CA ALA A 58 -7.06 -28.07 -15.47
C ALA A 58 -6.51 -29.49 -15.25
N ALA A 59 -6.09 -29.83 -14.02
CA ALA A 59 -5.66 -31.20 -13.70
C ALA A 59 -6.80 -32.21 -13.85
N ARG A 60 -8.03 -31.82 -13.49
CA ARG A 60 -9.23 -32.66 -13.63
C ARG A 60 -9.61 -32.92 -15.10
N ALA A 61 -9.38 -31.95 -15.98
CA ALA A 61 -9.63 -32.06 -17.41
C ALA A 61 -8.59 -32.95 -18.16
N GLY A 62 -7.54 -33.42 -17.47
CA GLY A 62 -6.51 -34.25 -18.07
C GLY A 62 -5.77 -33.53 -19.20
N GLU A 63 -5.58 -34.20 -20.34
CA GLU A 63 -4.81 -33.63 -21.46
C GLU A 63 -5.41 -32.33 -22.02
N GLN A 64 -6.73 -32.17 -21.95
CA GLN A 64 -7.43 -30.98 -22.43
C GLN A 64 -7.18 -29.74 -21.54
N GLY A 65 -6.75 -29.95 -20.29
CA GLY A 65 -6.45 -28.89 -19.34
C GLY A 65 -5.01 -28.38 -19.40
N ASN A 66 -4.12 -29.00 -20.18
CA ASN A 66 -2.69 -28.69 -20.15
C ASN A 66 -2.36 -27.22 -20.46
N SER A 67 -3.03 -26.61 -21.44
CA SER A 67 -2.83 -25.19 -21.77
C SER A 67 -3.35 -24.27 -20.67
N PHE A 68 -4.48 -24.62 -20.04
CA PHE A 68 -5.04 -23.87 -18.91
C PHE A 68 -4.19 -24.00 -17.64
N ALA A 69 -3.54 -25.15 -17.42
CA ALA A 69 -2.63 -25.36 -16.29
C ALA A 69 -1.42 -24.41 -16.34
N VAL A 70 -0.86 -24.18 -17.54
CA VAL A 70 0.27 -23.24 -17.73
C VAL A 70 -0.16 -21.82 -17.38
N VAL A 71 -1.33 -21.38 -17.86
CA VAL A 71 -1.86 -20.03 -17.56
C VAL A 71 -2.13 -19.89 -16.06
N ALA A 72 -2.74 -20.88 -15.43
CA ALA A 72 -3.03 -20.84 -14.00
C ALA A 72 -1.74 -20.74 -13.15
N ASN A 73 -0.68 -21.45 -13.55
CA ASN A 73 0.62 -21.34 -12.90
C ASN A 73 1.26 -19.96 -13.06
N GLU A 74 1.17 -19.36 -14.25
CA GLU A 74 1.69 -18.01 -14.49
C GLU A 74 0.94 -16.95 -13.66
N VAL A 75 -0.40 -17.05 -13.59
CA VAL A 75 -1.21 -16.15 -12.75
C VAL A 75 -0.86 -16.30 -11.27
N LYS A 76 -0.58 -17.53 -10.80
CA LYS A 76 -0.13 -17.78 -9.43
C LYS A 76 1.26 -17.16 -9.16
N ALA A 77 2.19 -17.31 -10.10
CA ALA A 77 3.53 -16.70 -10.00
C ALA A 77 3.45 -15.16 -9.99
N LEU A 78 2.61 -14.58 -10.84
CA LEU A 78 2.37 -13.13 -10.87
C LEU A 78 1.73 -12.64 -9.57
N SER A 79 0.73 -13.37 -9.05
CA SER A 79 0.10 -13.05 -7.76
C SER A 79 1.11 -13.09 -6.61
N ALA A 80 2.05 -14.03 -6.62
CA ALA A 80 3.12 -14.07 -5.62
C ALA A 80 4.04 -12.83 -5.70
N ARG A 81 4.45 -12.42 -6.90
CA ARG A 81 5.28 -11.21 -7.10
C ARG A 81 4.55 -9.95 -6.64
N ILE A 82 3.25 -9.83 -6.95
CA ILE A 82 2.44 -8.69 -6.50
C ILE A 82 2.37 -8.67 -4.97
N LYS A 83 2.14 -9.82 -4.34
CA LYS A 83 2.10 -9.94 -2.87
C LYS A 83 3.41 -9.46 -2.24
N ASP A 84 4.55 -9.86 -2.79
CA ASP A 84 5.85 -9.44 -2.27
C ASP A 84 6.05 -7.92 -2.41
N ALA A 85 5.65 -7.34 -3.54
CA ALA A 85 5.67 -5.90 -3.76
C ALA A 85 4.74 -5.15 -2.79
N THR A 86 3.54 -5.68 -2.53
CA THR A 86 2.60 -5.14 -1.52
C THR A 86 3.23 -5.14 -0.13
N VAL A 87 3.91 -6.22 0.27
CA VAL A 87 4.59 -6.30 1.58
C VAL A 87 5.72 -5.27 1.70
N GLN A 88 6.50 -5.08 0.63
CA GLN A 88 7.54 -4.05 0.59
C GLN A 88 6.93 -2.64 0.69
N ALA A 89 5.85 -2.38 -0.04
CA ALA A 89 5.13 -1.11 0.02
C ALA A 89 4.58 -0.83 1.44
N SER A 90 3.92 -1.81 2.06
CA SER A 90 3.45 -1.70 3.45
C SER A 90 4.60 -1.40 4.41
N THR A 91 5.77 -2.00 4.20
CA THR A 91 6.96 -1.74 5.04
C THR A 91 7.41 -0.28 4.91
N VAL A 92 7.50 0.25 3.69
CA VAL A 92 7.88 1.64 3.44
C VAL A 92 6.86 2.62 4.01
N LEU A 93 5.56 2.34 3.86
CA LEU A 93 4.49 3.17 4.42
C LEU A 93 4.53 3.20 5.95
N ASN A 94 4.76 2.06 6.59
CA ASN A 94 4.94 1.98 8.05
C ASN A 94 6.16 2.79 8.51
N LEU A 95 7.29 2.73 7.79
CA LEU A 95 8.47 3.54 8.11
C LEU A 95 8.19 5.04 7.96
N GLY A 96 7.45 5.43 6.91
CA GLY A 96 6.96 6.79 6.73
C GLY A 96 6.14 7.24 7.94
N GLN A 97 5.13 6.47 8.34
CA GLN A 97 4.26 6.81 9.47
C GLN A 97 5.03 7.00 10.78
N ARG A 98 6.00 6.12 11.08
CA ARG A 98 6.85 6.22 12.29
C ARG A 98 7.76 7.46 12.25
N SER A 99 8.33 7.77 11.09
CA SER A 99 9.20 8.94 10.91
C SER A 99 8.46 10.28 11.12
N PHE A 100 7.15 10.30 10.90
CA PHE A 100 6.29 11.47 11.11
C PHE A 100 5.50 11.46 12.42
N GLY A 101 5.66 10.41 13.25
CA GLY A 101 5.22 10.39 14.64
C GLY A 101 4.67 9.04 15.10
N VAL A 102 5.56 8.15 15.61
CA VAL A 102 5.50 7.47 16.93
C VAL A 102 6.91 7.06 17.33
#